data_AF-V9IC05-F1
#
_entry.id   AF-V9IC05-F1
#
_cell.length_a   1.000
_cell.length_b   1.000
_cell.length_c   1.000
_cell.angle_alpha   90.00
_cell.angle_beta   90.00
_cell.angle_gamma   90.00
#
_symmetry.space_group_name_H-M   'P 1'
#
loop_
_entity.id
_entity.type
_entity.pdbx_description
1 polymer ?
#
loop_
_entity_poly.entity_id
_entity_poly.type
_entity_poly.pdbx_seq_one_letter_code
_entity_poly.pdbx_strand_id
1 'polypeptide(L)'
;MSDRPSNGEFKYKRDENSDSEAKTSSEKERDEKKYQVDKAGEYVRELLQEKVELDSQKWPNATRLIDQEIQKTQAIGKPVRDPKYVDIYREKPIRVSVKVLVPVREHPKFNFVGKLLGPKGNSMKRLQEETMCKMAVLGRGSMKDRQKVILC
;
A
#
# COMPACT_ATOMS: atom_id res chain seq x y z
N MET A 1 -13.44 -49.35 -43.78
CA MET A 1 -13.92 -48.14 -43.06
C MET A 1 -13.15 -48.09 -41.76
N SER A 2 -12.44 -47.00 -41.56
CA SER A 2 -11.24 -46.88 -40.76
C SER A 2 -11.46 -47.09 -39.26
N ASP A 3 -10.52 -47.83 -38.67
CA ASP A 3 -10.33 -48.09 -37.26
C ASP A 3 -10.24 -46.80 -36.43
N ARG A 4 -11.01 -46.73 -35.34
CA ARG A 4 -10.79 -45.75 -34.27
C ARG A 4 -9.77 -46.35 -33.29
N PRO A 5 -8.55 -45.78 -33.15
CA PRO A 5 -7.63 -46.25 -32.15
C PRO A 5 -8.15 -45.89 -30.75
N SER A 6 -8.23 -46.92 -29.90
CA SER A 6 -8.47 -46.85 -28.47
C SER A 6 -7.48 -45.87 -27.82
N ASN A 7 -8.01 -44.84 -27.17
CA ASN A 7 -7.19 -43.81 -26.53
C ASN A 7 -6.36 -44.46 -25.40
N GLY A 8 -5.04 -44.31 -25.49
CA GLY A 8 -4.06 -45.00 -24.67
C GLY A 8 -4.19 -44.71 -23.17
N GLU A 9 -3.86 -45.73 -22.38
CA GLU A 9 -3.70 -45.71 -20.94
C GLU A 9 -2.55 -44.74 -20.55
N PHE A 10 -2.86 -43.46 -20.30
CA PHE A 10 -1.91 -42.57 -19.65
C PHE A 10 -1.90 -42.86 -18.15
N LYS A 11 -0.99 -43.75 -17.73
CA LYS A 11 -0.69 -43.99 -16.31
C LYS A 11 -0.11 -42.72 -15.69
N TYR A 12 -0.94 -41.98 -14.96
CA TYR A 12 -0.45 -41.02 -13.98
C TYR A 12 0.32 -41.79 -12.89
N LYS A 13 1.65 -41.61 -12.86
CA LYS A 13 2.42 -41.86 -11.64
C LYS A 13 2.02 -40.78 -10.64
N ARG A 14 1.32 -41.19 -9.58
CA ARG A 14 1.17 -40.39 -8.37
C ARG A 14 2.57 -40.29 -7.76
N ASP A 15 3.23 -39.14 -7.94
CA ASP A 15 4.38 -38.80 -7.10
C ASP A 15 3.84 -38.66 -5.67
N GLU A 16 4.18 -39.61 -4.80
CA GLU A 16 3.89 -39.57 -3.37
C GLU A 16 4.81 -38.56 -2.67
N ASN A 17 4.67 -37.28 -3.04
CA ASN A 17 5.23 -36.19 -2.23
C ASN A 17 4.41 -34.90 -2.38
N SER A 18 3.09 -35.01 -2.23
CA SER A 18 2.19 -33.88 -2.04
C SER A 18 1.52 -33.98 -0.68
N ASP A 19 2.31 -33.99 0.40
CA ASP A 19 1.84 -33.43 1.66
C ASP A 19 1.80 -31.91 1.49
N SER A 20 0.75 -31.44 0.82
CA SER A 20 0.30 -30.06 0.95
C SER A 20 -0.26 -29.90 2.36
N GLU A 21 0.64 -29.79 3.33
CA GLU A 21 0.34 -29.37 4.69
C GLU A 21 -0.48 -28.07 4.58
N ALA A 22 -1.68 -28.09 5.15
CA ALA A 22 -2.51 -26.90 5.26
C ALA A 22 -1.83 -25.92 6.23
N LYS A 23 -0.81 -25.20 5.73
CA LYS A 23 -0.07 -24.20 6.49
C LYS A 23 -1.05 -23.19 7.09
N THR A 24 -0.92 -23.00 8.39
CA THR A 24 -1.76 -22.08 9.15
C THR A 24 -1.57 -20.65 8.66
N SER A 25 -2.59 -19.79 8.81
CA SER A 25 -2.56 -18.39 8.37
C SER A 25 -1.33 -17.62 8.90
N SER A 26 -0.83 -18.02 10.06
CA SER A 26 0.34 -17.42 10.73
C SER A 26 1.70 -17.86 10.15
N GLU A 27 1.78 -19.03 9.52
CA GLU A 27 3.00 -19.53 8.84
C GLU A 27 3.13 -18.92 7.45
N LYS A 28 2.01 -18.79 6.71
CA LYS A 28 1.98 -18.10 5.41
C LYS A 28 2.36 -16.62 5.54
N GLU A 29 1.91 -15.94 6.59
CA GLU A 29 2.31 -14.55 6.87
C GLU A 29 3.80 -14.40 7.21
N ARG A 30 4.40 -15.40 7.85
CA ARG A 30 5.84 -15.41 8.16
C ARG A 30 6.67 -15.66 6.90
N ASP A 31 6.26 -16.60 6.06
CA ASP A 31 6.92 -16.90 4.78
C ASP A 31 6.86 -15.70 3.82
N GLU A 32 5.71 -14.99 3.75
CA GLU A 32 5.57 -13.76 2.96
C GLU A 32 6.46 -12.62 3.47
N LYS A 33 6.53 -12.43 4.79
CA LYS A 33 7.41 -11.40 5.39
C LYS A 33 8.87 -11.72 5.11
N LYS A 34 9.28 -12.98 5.21
CA LYS A 34 10.65 -13.42 4.91
C LYS A 34 11.00 -13.16 3.44
N TYR A 35 10.12 -13.52 2.50
CA TYR A 35 10.31 -13.27 1.08
C TYR A 35 10.43 -11.76 0.75
N GLN A 36 9.66 -10.91 1.44
CA GLN A 36 9.74 -9.45 1.27
C GLN A 36 11.06 -8.87 1.81
N VAL A 37 11.58 -9.41 2.90
CA VAL A 37 12.88 -9.01 3.47
C VAL A 37 14.03 -9.44 2.56
N ASP A 38 13.99 -10.67 2.04
CA ASP A 38 15.00 -11.20 1.12
C ASP A 38 15.04 -10.35 -0.17
N LYS A 39 13.87 -9.98 -0.71
CA LYS A 39 13.74 -9.09 -1.87
C LYS A 39 14.19 -7.65 -1.61
N ALA A 40 13.95 -7.13 -0.40
CA ALA A 40 14.47 -5.82 0.01
C ALA A 40 16.01 -5.82 0.06
N GLY A 41 16.62 -6.90 0.55
CA GLY A 41 18.07 -7.05 0.61
C GLY A 41 18.73 -7.16 -0.78
N GLU A 42 18.08 -7.83 -1.72
CA GLU A 42 18.51 -7.84 -3.13
C GLU A 42 18.45 -6.44 -3.75
N TYR A 43 17.34 -5.72 -3.56
CA TYR A 43 17.19 -4.35 -4.06
C TYR A 43 18.23 -3.37 -3.46
N VAL A 44 18.55 -3.49 -2.17
CA VAL A 44 19.61 -2.68 -1.55
C VAL A 44 20.99 -2.98 -2.14
N ARG A 45 21.27 -4.24 -2.47
CA ARG A 45 22.53 -4.62 -3.14
C ARG A 45 22.62 -4.01 -4.53
N GLU A 46 21.54 -4.01 -5.30
CA GLU A 46 21.47 -3.35 -6.60
C GLU A 46 21.72 -1.83 -6.49
N LEU A 47 21.07 -1.14 -5.53
CA LEU A 47 21.30 0.29 -5.30
C LEU A 47 22.74 0.62 -4.89
N LEU A 48 23.37 -0.24 -4.09
CA LEU A 48 24.78 -0.10 -3.71
C LEU A 48 25.72 -0.30 -4.91
N GLN A 49 25.39 -1.24 -5.79
CA GLN A 49 26.16 -1.47 -7.02
C GLN A 49 26.04 -0.26 -7.96
N GLU A 50 24.83 0.24 -8.19
CA GLU A 50 24.61 1.45 -8.99
C GLU A 50 25.36 2.65 -8.40
N LYS A 51 25.41 2.80 -7.07
CA LYS A 51 26.18 3.86 -6.41
C LYS A 51 27.67 3.80 -6.73
N VAL A 52 28.25 2.61 -6.82
CA VAL A 52 29.68 2.42 -7.13
C VAL A 52 29.97 2.72 -8.60
N GLU A 53 29.03 2.38 -9.49
CA GLU A 53 29.14 2.68 -10.92
C GLU A 53 28.91 4.16 -11.24
N LEU A 54 28.12 4.86 -10.41
CA LEU A 54 27.83 6.27 -10.56
C LEU A 54 29.02 7.14 -10.12
N ASP A 55 29.56 7.92 -11.05
CA ASP A 55 30.53 8.95 -10.73
C ASP A 55 29.89 10.03 -9.83
N SER A 56 30.27 9.99 -8.57
CA SER A 56 29.75 10.88 -7.52
C SER A 56 30.11 12.35 -7.75
N GLN A 57 31.15 12.65 -8.53
CA GLN A 57 31.49 14.03 -8.88
C GLN A 57 30.60 14.59 -9.98
N LYS A 58 30.15 13.72 -10.90
CA LYS A 58 29.33 14.12 -12.04
C LYS A 58 27.86 14.32 -11.65
N TRP A 59 27.35 13.57 -10.67
CA TRP A 59 25.93 13.59 -10.29
C TRP A 59 25.69 13.55 -8.76
N PRO A 60 26.06 14.62 -8.03
CA PRO A 60 25.93 14.64 -6.56
C PRO A 60 24.49 14.47 -6.07
N ASN A 61 23.51 14.96 -6.85
CA ASN A 61 22.09 14.77 -6.53
C ASN A 61 21.63 13.32 -6.68
N ALA A 62 22.15 12.59 -7.68
CA ALA A 62 21.79 11.20 -7.91
C ALA A 62 22.36 10.31 -6.79
N THR A 63 23.63 10.50 -6.42
CA THR A 63 24.25 9.82 -5.28
C THR A 63 23.47 10.06 -3.98
N ARG A 64 23.07 11.32 -3.74
CA ARG A 64 22.25 11.67 -2.56
C ARG A 64 20.89 10.97 -2.56
N LEU A 65 20.24 10.84 -3.71
CA LEU A 65 18.94 10.16 -3.81
C LEU A 65 19.08 8.65 -3.57
N ILE A 66 20.13 8.03 -4.11
CA ILE A 66 20.42 6.61 -3.90
C ILE A 66 20.68 6.33 -2.42
N ASP A 67 21.48 7.16 -1.75
CA ASP A 67 21.74 7.01 -0.31
C ASP A 67 20.48 7.15 0.53
N GLN A 68 19.60 8.10 0.18
CA GLN A 68 18.30 8.23 0.83
C GLN A 68 17.40 7.01 0.60
N GLU A 69 17.43 6.42 -0.59
CA GLU A 69 16.64 5.24 -0.91
C GLU A 69 17.15 3.98 -0.21
N ILE A 70 18.47 3.81 -0.10
CA ILE A 70 19.10 2.74 0.67
C ILE A 70 18.70 2.85 2.14
N GLN A 71 18.82 4.05 2.73
CA GLN A 71 18.49 4.26 4.14
C GLN A 71 17.01 4.01 4.43
N LYS A 72 16.11 4.45 3.52
CA LYS A 72 14.67 4.16 3.63
C LYS A 72 14.37 2.67 3.50
N THR A 73 14.97 1.99 2.53
CA THR A 73 14.72 0.57 2.28
C THR A 73 15.20 -0.29 3.45
N GLN A 74 16.36 0.03 4.03
CA GLN A 74 16.87 -0.65 5.22
C GLN A 74 16.03 -0.39 6.47
N ALA A 75 15.53 0.84 6.67
CA ALA A 75 14.70 1.20 7.83
C ALA A 75 13.28 0.61 7.76
N ILE A 76 12.69 0.55 6.56
CA ILE A 76 11.31 0.06 6.35
C ILE A 76 11.28 -1.46 6.14
N GLY A 77 12.41 -2.06 5.74
CA GLY A 77 12.54 -3.50 5.48
C GLY A 77 11.71 -3.99 4.28
N LYS A 78 11.18 -3.07 3.47
CA LYS A 78 10.40 -3.34 2.27
C LYS A 78 10.78 -2.33 1.20
N PRO A 79 10.93 -2.75 -0.07
CA PRO A 79 11.07 -1.80 -1.17
C PRO A 79 9.80 -0.95 -1.22
N VAL A 80 9.95 0.37 -1.30
CA VAL A 80 8.83 1.32 -1.41
C VAL A 80 8.28 1.23 -2.84
N ARG A 81 7.60 0.12 -3.15
CA ARG A 81 6.71 0.04 -4.30
C ARG A 81 5.30 0.05 -3.76
N ASP A 82 4.59 1.14 -4.01
CA ASP A 82 3.15 1.15 -3.85
C ASP A 82 2.60 -0.06 -4.62
N PRO A 83 1.86 -0.97 -3.97
CA PRO A 83 1.34 -2.15 -4.65
C PRO A 83 0.39 -1.68 -5.76
N LYS A 84 0.85 -1.74 -7.01
CA LYS A 84 0.10 -1.32 -8.20
C LYS A 84 -1.13 -2.21 -8.45
N TYR A 85 -1.11 -3.43 -7.91
CA TYR A 85 -2.16 -4.43 -8.09
C TYR A 85 -2.62 -4.97 -6.74
N VAL A 86 -3.92 -5.24 -6.65
CA VAL A 86 -4.57 -5.85 -5.50
C VAL A 86 -4.69 -7.35 -5.75
N ASP A 87 -4.27 -8.15 -4.77
CA ASP A 87 -4.49 -9.60 -4.80
C ASP A 87 -5.93 -9.92 -4.38
N ILE A 88 -6.73 -10.37 -5.34
CA ILE A 88 -8.17 -10.64 -5.17
C ILE A 88 -8.41 -12.01 -4.51
N TYR A 89 -7.44 -12.94 -4.55
CA TYR A 89 -7.62 -14.30 -4.05
C TYR A 89 -7.44 -14.43 -2.54
N ARG A 90 -6.76 -13.47 -1.92
CA ARG A 90 -6.38 -13.55 -0.49
C ARG A 90 -7.31 -12.79 0.46
N GLU A 91 -8.37 -12.16 -0.06
CA GLU A 91 -9.38 -11.39 0.70
C GLU A 91 -8.81 -10.46 1.79
N LYS A 92 -7.59 -9.94 1.58
CA LYS A 92 -6.95 -9.06 2.57
C LYS A 92 -7.68 -7.71 2.59
N PRO A 93 -8.03 -7.15 3.76
CA PRO A 93 -8.74 -5.87 3.83
C PRO A 93 -7.84 -4.73 3.31
N ILE A 94 -8.34 -4.00 2.32
CA ILE A 94 -7.62 -2.90 1.66
C ILE A 94 -8.08 -1.58 2.26
N ARG A 95 -7.12 -0.73 2.63
CA ARG A 95 -7.40 0.64 3.09
C ARG A 95 -7.32 1.58 1.90
N VAL A 96 -8.46 2.14 1.51
CA VAL A 96 -8.55 3.20 0.49
C VAL A 96 -8.77 4.53 1.18
N SER A 97 -8.02 5.56 0.80
CA SER A 97 -8.17 6.92 1.33
C SER A 97 -8.13 7.95 0.21
N VAL A 98 -9.08 8.87 0.20
CA VAL A 98 -9.21 9.92 -0.81
C VAL A 98 -9.20 11.28 -0.12
N LYS A 99 -8.45 12.24 -0.67
CA LYS A 99 -8.42 13.62 -0.20
C LYS A 99 -9.31 14.47 -1.10
N VAL A 100 -10.35 15.06 -0.52
CA VAL A 100 -11.27 15.97 -1.22
C VAL A 100 -11.00 17.40 -0.78
N LEU A 101 -10.77 18.30 -1.73
CA LEU A 101 -10.53 19.71 -1.48
C LEU A 101 -11.86 20.47 -1.34
N VAL A 102 -11.93 21.35 -0.34
CA VAL A 102 -13.09 22.21 -0.13
C VAL A 102 -12.85 23.57 -0.80
N PRO A 103 -13.77 24.07 -1.65
CA PRO A 103 -13.58 25.31 -2.42
C PRO A 103 -13.77 26.58 -1.57
N VAL A 104 -12.92 26.76 -0.56
CA VAL A 104 -12.95 27.93 0.34
C VAL A 104 -12.51 29.24 -0.33
N ARG A 105 -11.76 29.15 -1.44
CA ARG A 105 -11.27 30.32 -2.19
C ARG A 105 -12.37 30.96 -3.03
N GLU A 106 -13.25 30.15 -3.60
CA GLU A 106 -14.36 30.60 -4.44
C GLU A 106 -15.52 31.15 -3.61
N HIS A 107 -15.77 30.54 -2.44
CA HIS A 107 -16.83 30.97 -1.53
C HIS A 107 -16.29 31.20 -0.10
N PRO A 108 -15.58 32.31 0.14
CA PRO A 108 -14.95 32.59 1.44
C PRO A 108 -15.95 32.89 2.56
N LYS A 109 -17.19 33.28 2.22
CA LYS A 109 -18.25 33.61 3.18
C LYS A 109 -19.03 32.37 3.67
N PHE A 110 -18.82 31.20 3.06
CA PHE A 110 -19.58 29.99 3.39
C PHE A 110 -18.80 29.05 4.31
N ASN A 111 -19.45 28.59 5.38
CA ASN A 111 -18.87 27.68 6.36
C ASN A 111 -19.13 26.22 5.97
N PHE A 112 -18.33 25.69 5.03
CA PHE A 112 -18.42 24.30 4.59
C PHE A 112 -18.29 23.30 5.73
N VAL A 113 -17.28 23.46 6.59
CA VAL A 113 -17.00 22.56 7.72
C VAL A 113 -18.18 22.49 8.69
N GLY A 114 -18.77 23.65 9.03
CA GLY A 114 -19.93 23.72 9.93
C GLY A 114 -21.19 23.07 9.32
N LYS A 115 -21.42 23.27 8.02
CA LYS A 115 -22.53 22.63 7.30
C LYS A 115 -22.36 21.11 7.21
N LEU A 116 -21.13 20.64 7.00
CA LEU A 116 -20.81 19.22 6.85
C LEU A 116 -20.89 18.46 8.19
N LEU A 117 -20.42 19.06 9.29
CA LEU A 117 -20.53 18.49 10.64
C LEU A 117 -21.98 18.52 11.15
N GLY A 118 -22.68 19.63 10.94
CA GLY A 118 -24.02 19.84 11.49
C GLY A 118 -24.03 19.97 13.02
N PRO A 119 -25.22 20.00 13.64
CA PRO A 119 -25.34 20.16 15.09
C PRO A 119 -24.70 18.97 15.81
N LYS A 120 -23.77 19.26 16.74
CA LYS A 120 -22.98 18.26 17.50
C LYS A 120 -22.21 17.24 16.63
N GLY A 121 -22.02 17.49 15.32
CA GLY A 121 -21.39 16.52 14.43
C GLY A 121 -22.31 15.40 13.94
N ASN A 122 -23.62 15.47 14.23
CA ASN A 122 -24.57 14.40 13.89
C ASN A 122 -24.70 14.17 12.38
N SER A 123 -24.61 15.21 11.56
CA SER A 123 -24.72 15.08 10.10
C SER A 123 -23.55 14.27 9.52
N MET A 124 -22.31 14.58 9.94
CA MET A 124 -21.13 13.83 9.53
C MET A 124 -21.13 12.41 10.09
N LYS A 125 -21.56 12.23 11.34
CA LYS A 125 -21.64 10.90 11.97
C LYS A 125 -22.62 10.00 11.20
N ARG A 126 -23.81 10.52 10.91
CA ARG A 126 -24.82 9.82 10.10
C ARG A 126 -24.29 9.47 8.72
N LEU A 127 -23.62 10.39 8.04
CA LEU A 127 -23.03 10.13 6.71
C LEU A 127 -21.98 9.01 6.77
N GLN A 128 -21.16 8.98 7.81
CA GLN A 128 -20.17 7.91 8.01
C GLN A 128 -20.83 6.54 8.28
N GLU A 129 -21.92 6.52 9.06
CA GLU A 129 -22.69 5.29 9.32
C GLU A 129 -23.39 4.78 8.05
N GLU A 130 -23.98 5.66 7.26
CA GLU A 130 -24.66 5.29 6.00
C GLU A 130 -23.68 4.80 4.93
N THR A 131 -22.47 5.37 4.86
CA THR A 131 -21.46 5.01 3.85
C THR A 131 -20.44 3.99 4.34
N MET A 132 -20.49 3.61 5.62
CA MET A 132 -19.49 2.76 6.28
C MET A 132 -18.04 3.26 6.08
N CYS A 133 -17.87 4.57 5.93
CA CYS A 133 -16.59 5.21 5.67
C CYS A 133 -16.15 6.03 6.88
N LYS A 134 -14.82 6.14 7.07
CA LYS A 134 -14.24 7.07 8.04
C LYS A 134 -13.88 8.38 7.36
N MET A 135 -14.53 9.48 7.78
CA MET A 135 -14.31 10.80 7.23
C MET A 135 -13.65 11.70 8.28
N ALA A 136 -12.68 12.51 7.85
CA ALA A 136 -11.99 13.47 8.73
C ALA A 136 -11.76 14.78 7.99
N VAL A 137 -12.03 15.90 8.67
CA VAL A 137 -11.72 17.24 8.16
C VAL A 137 -10.30 17.60 8.62
N LEU A 138 -9.40 17.84 7.67
CA LEU A 138 -7.98 18.11 7.91
C LEU A 138 -7.60 19.49 7.35
N GLY A 139 -6.52 20.08 7.88
CA GLY A 139 -5.91 21.30 7.34
C GLY A 139 -6.28 22.62 8.03
N ARG A 140 -5.75 23.72 7.48
CA ARG A 140 -5.91 25.07 8.02
C ARG A 140 -7.38 25.50 7.96
N GLY A 141 -7.96 25.83 9.13
CA GLY A 141 -9.38 26.17 9.28
C GLY A 141 -10.30 25.00 9.62
N SER A 142 -9.77 23.77 9.79
CA SER A 142 -10.55 22.63 10.30
C SER A 142 -10.94 22.79 11.78
N MET A 143 -10.05 23.37 12.59
CA MET A 143 -10.30 23.58 14.02
C MET A 143 -11.13 24.84 14.27
N LYS A 144 -12.02 24.76 15.26
CA LYS A 144 -12.83 25.89 15.74
C LYS A 144 -11.96 27.06 16.23
N ASP A 145 -10.88 26.74 16.93
CA ASP A 145 -9.93 27.72 17.48
C ASP A 145 -8.82 28.01 16.47
N ARG A 146 -8.89 29.16 15.80
CA ARG A 146 -7.90 29.55 14.79
C ARG A 146 -6.51 29.83 15.39
N GLN A 147 -6.44 30.28 16.64
CA GLN A 147 -5.17 30.52 17.35
C GLN A 147 -4.39 29.25 17.67
N LYS A 148 -5.03 28.08 17.79
CA LYS A 148 -4.34 26.83 18.17
C LYS A 148 -3.66 26.11 16.99
N VAL A 149 -3.90 26.55 15.76
CA VAL A 149 -3.50 25.83 14.53
C VAL A 149 -2.08 26.18 14.06
N ILE A 150 -1.26 26.85 14.88
CA ILE A 150 0.11 27.22 14.51
C ILE A 150 1.08 26.01 14.63
N LEU A 151 0.71 24.94 15.33
CA LEU A 151 1.51 23.71 15.41
C LEU A 151 0.68 22.47 15.03
N CYS A 152 0.74 22.07 13.77
CA CYS A 152 0.57 20.69 13.29
C CYS A 152 1.10 20.59 11.86
#